data_AF-A0A833LKJ7-F1
#
_entry.id   AF-A0A833LKJ7-F1
#
_cell.length_a   1.000
_cell.length_b   1.000
_cell.length_c   1.000
_cell.angle_alpha   90.00
_cell.angle_beta   90.00
_cell.angle_gamma   90.00
#
_symmetry.space_group_name_H-M   'P 1'
#
loop_
_entity.id
_entity.type
_entity.pdbx_description
1 polymer ?
#
loop_
_entity_poly.entity_id
_entity_poly.type
_entity_poly.pdbx_seq_one_letter_code
_entity_poly.pdbx_strand_id
1 'polypeptide(L)'
;MPGFARVVLFLAAMAAMAGIAAAPAAGAGYRDPQDVFSLSYDESVWERDGEEELSLHCRDEACGGAIAGCFFTKEAANGAPAALVMQSFDAAEIARTQVAAFAEQKERLEREFAGVVDWNKAVDVAPAVAQPYAPRTIAGLLFQVGEFRLSMLGQVARYASYMTAADGYSIAIVCHASENAYERWRPRFEALVAALRIAGPVPAPR
;
A
#
# COMPACT_ATOMS: atom_id res chain seq x y z
N MET A 1 39.55 -8.70 -54.41
CA MET A 1 40.31 -7.43 -54.45
C MET A 1 39.69 -6.57 -55.54
N PRO A 2 39.53 -5.23 -55.44
CA PRO A 2 39.54 -4.25 -54.33
C PRO A 2 38.06 -3.82 -54.02
N GLY A 3 37.68 -3.01 -53.03
CA GLY A 3 38.32 -1.84 -52.41
C GLY A 3 37.81 -0.55 -53.07
N PHE A 4 37.10 0.29 -52.31
CA PHE A 4 37.15 1.76 -52.25
C PHE A 4 35.82 2.45 -51.94
N ALA A 5 35.92 3.33 -50.95
CA ALA A 5 34.90 4.12 -50.29
C ALA A 5 34.27 5.21 -51.17
N ARG A 6 33.07 5.66 -50.77
CA ARG A 6 32.71 7.07 -50.76
C ARG A 6 31.65 7.37 -49.69
N VAL A 7 32.05 8.22 -48.76
CA VAL A 7 31.22 8.93 -47.78
C VAL A 7 30.58 10.13 -48.51
N VAL A 8 29.36 10.53 -48.11
CA VAL A 8 28.97 11.91 -47.70
C VAL A 8 27.48 12.23 -47.99
N LEU A 9 26.80 12.52 -46.88
CA LEU A 9 25.68 13.45 -46.57
C LEU A 9 24.22 13.22 -47.04
N PHE A 10 23.40 12.99 -46.00
CA PHE A 10 22.22 13.75 -45.55
C PHE A 10 21.14 14.17 -46.55
N LEU A 11 19.94 13.59 -46.35
CA LEU A 11 18.69 14.34 -46.28
C LEU A 11 17.77 13.67 -45.26
N ALA A 12 17.51 14.39 -44.17
CA ALA A 12 16.58 14.02 -43.13
C ALA A 12 15.15 14.04 -43.70
N ALA A 13 14.49 12.89 -43.70
CA ALA A 13 13.04 12.83 -43.72
C ALA A 13 12.57 12.74 -42.27
N MET A 14 12.16 13.88 -41.71
CA MET A 14 11.32 13.92 -40.51
C MET A 14 10.05 13.14 -40.83
N ALA A 15 9.99 11.88 -40.41
CA ALA A 15 8.72 11.21 -40.20
C ALA A 15 8.07 11.87 -38.98
N ALA A 16 6.99 12.61 -39.22
CA ALA A 16 6.11 13.10 -38.18
C ALA A 16 5.59 11.89 -37.40
N MET A 17 6.19 11.60 -36.25
CA MET A 17 5.53 10.79 -35.24
C MET A 17 4.36 11.63 -34.75
N ALA A 18 3.18 11.33 -35.28
CA ALA A 18 1.94 11.62 -34.59
C ALA A 18 2.05 10.92 -33.24
N GLY A 19 2.44 11.70 -32.22
CA GLY A 19 2.33 11.29 -30.84
C GLY A 19 0.86 11.03 -30.58
N ILE A 20 0.45 9.77 -30.71
CA ILE A 20 -0.67 9.26 -29.96
C ILE A 20 -0.21 9.48 -28.52
N ALA A 21 -0.68 10.57 -27.91
CA ALA A 21 -0.68 10.68 -26.47
C ALA A 21 -1.35 9.39 -26.01
N ALA A 22 -0.55 8.46 -25.50
CA ALA A 22 -1.10 7.30 -24.82
C ALA A 22 -2.04 7.91 -23.79
N ALA A 23 -3.35 7.72 -23.99
CA ALA A 23 -4.30 8.00 -22.94
C ALA A 23 -3.71 7.30 -21.71
N PRO A 24 -3.47 8.01 -20.59
CA PRO A 24 -2.98 7.33 -19.40
C PRO A 24 -3.92 6.15 -19.22
N ALA A 25 -3.36 4.93 -19.16
CA ALA A 25 -4.14 3.74 -18.88
C ALA A 25 -5.02 4.14 -17.68
N ALA A 26 -6.33 4.20 -17.92
CA ALA A 26 -7.24 4.76 -16.93
C ALA A 26 -7.08 3.86 -15.71
N GLY A 27 -6.36 4.35 -14.69
CA GLY A 27 -6.10 3.56 -13.49
C GLY A 27 -7.44 3.10 -12.95
N ALA A 28 -7.51 1.84 -12.49
CA ALA A 28 -8.73 1.39 -11.86
C ALA A 28 -9.07 2.29 -10.69
N GLY A 29 -10.36 2.54 -10.54
CA GLY A 29 -10.91 3.29 -9.42
C GLY A 29 -11.61 2.33 -8.46
N TYR A 30 -11.31 2.47 -7.18
CA TYR A 30 -12.17 2.01 -6.11
C TYR A 30 -12.89 3.20 -5.49
N ARG A 31 -14.18 3.04 -5.22
CA ARG A 31 -14.96 3.95 -4.39
C ARG A 31 -15.54 3.14 -3.25
N ASP A 32 -15.32 3.63 -2.05
CA ASP A 32 -15.88 3.07 -0.85
C ASP A 32 -17.42 3.07 -0.91
N PRO A 33 -18.12 1.98 -0.54
CA PRO A 33 -19.58 1.91 -0.60
C PRO A 33 -20.31 2.94 0.28
N GLN A 34 -19.66 3.46 1.32
CA GLN A 34 -20.21 4.53 2.17
C GLN A 34 -19.68 5.91 1.78
N ASP A 35 -19.02 6.01 0.61
CA ASP A 35 -18.41 7.22 0.09
C ASP A 35 -17.42 7.87 1.07
N VAL A 36 -16.72 7.11 1.92
CA VAL A 36 -15.72 7.68 2.85
C VAL A 36 -14.44 8.08 2.10
N PHE A 37 -14.00 7.23 1.18
CA PHE A 37 -12.82 7.49 0.35
C PHE A 37 -12.95 6.88 -1.04
N SER A 38 -12.06 7.29 -1.92
CA SER A 38 -11.81 6.64 -3.20
C SER A 38 -10.31 6.52 -3.44
N LEU A 39 -9.94 5.58 -4.29
CA LEU A 39 -8.55 5.28 -4.61
C LEU A 39 -8.44 5.01 -6.10
N SER A 40 -7.41 5.57 -6.74
CA SER A 40 -6.99 5.13 -8.06
C SER A 40 -5.71 4.30 -7.94
N TYR A 41 -5.63 3.19 -8.67
CA TYR A 41 -4.45 2.33 -8.67
C TYR A 41 -4.11 1.81 -10.07
N ASP A 42 -2.85 1.46 -10.26
CA ASP A 42 -2.34 0.90 -11.51
C ASP A 42 -2.63 -0.61 -11.57
N GLU A 43 -3.59 -1.01 -12.42
CA GLU A 43 -3.96 -2.42 -12.59
C GLU A 43 -2.86 -3.29 -13.21
N SER A 44 -1.83 -2.70 -13.81
CA SER A 44 -0.68 -3.49 -14.27
C SER A 44 0.19 -3.97 -13.10
N VAL A 45 0.07 -3.32 -11.94
CA VAL A 45 0.82 -3.66 -10.73
C VAL A 45 -0.07 -4.33 -9.70
N TRP A 46 -1.27 -3.80 -9.49
CA TRP A 46 -2.15 -4.20 -8.41
C TRP A 46 -3.35 -4.96 -8.93
N GLU A 47 -3.74 -5.96 -8.17
CA GLU A 47 -4.98 -6.68 -8.32
C GLU A 47 -5.78 -6.52 -7.04
N ARG A 48 -7.09 -6.31 -7.20
CA ARG A 48 -8.00 -6.17 -6.08
C ARG A 48 -8.46 -7.54 -5.62
N ASP A 49 -8.41 -7.77 -4.33
CA ASP A 49 -9.02 -8.91 -3.66
C ASP A 49 -10.08 -8.43 -2.66
N GLY A 50 -11.13 -9.23 -2.47
CA GLY A 50 -12.24 -8.94 -1.57
C GLY A 50 -13.38 -8.09 -2.16
N GLU A 51 -14.58 -8.30 -1.62
CA GLU A 51 -15.80 -7.55 -1.95
C GLU A 51 -16.13 -6.47 -0.91
N GLU A 52 -15.91 -6.73 0.38
CA GLU A 52 -16.32 -5.85 1.49
C GLU A 52 -15.20 -4.91 1.96
N GLU A 53 -13.96 -5.41 2.07
CA GLU A 53 -12.78 -4.63 2.41
C GLU A 53 -11.86 -4.51 1.20
N LEU A 54 -11.27 -3.33 0.99
CA LEU A 54 -10.34 -3.14 -0.11
C LEU A 54 -8.99 -3.75 0.25
N SER A 55 -8.67 -4.87 -0.38
CA SER A 55 -7.32 -5.42 -0.43
C SER A 55 -6.74 -5.25 -1.83
N LEU A 56 -5.50 -4.81 -1.91
CA LEU A 56 -4.71 -4.78 -3.14
C LEU A 56 -3.48 -5.64 -2.95
N HIS A 57 -3.37 -6.74 -3.68
CA HIS A 57 -2.11 -7.49 -3.77
C HIS A 57 -1.41 -7.16 -5.08
N CYS A 58 -0.09 -7.23 -5.06
CA CYS A 58 0.67 -7.08 -6.28
C CYS A 58 0.51 -8.34 -7.15
N ARG A 59 0.36 -8.13 -8.47
CA ARG A 59 0.26 -9.20 -9.46
C ARG A 59 1.58 -9.95 -9.59
N ASP A 60 1.53 -11.27 -9.79
CA ASP A 60 2.71 -12.13 -9.92
C ASP A 60 3.77 -11.58 -10.89
N GLU A 61 3.33 -11.10 -12.05
CA GLU A 61 4.18 -10.52 -13.11
C GLU A 61 4.90 -9.24 -12.66
N ALA A 62 4.22 -8.37 -11.89
CA ALA A 62 4.78 -7.13 -11.36
C ALA A 62 5.60 -7.34 -10.08
N CYS A 63 5.29 -8.41 -9.34
CA CYS A 63 5.89 -8.79 -8.08
C CYS A 63 7.30 -9.32 -8.22
N GLY A 64 7.63 -9.94 -9.35
CA GLY A 64 8.93 -10.56 -9.56
C GLY A 64 9.29 -11.55 -8.44
N GLY A 65 8.28 -12.30 -7.97
CA GLY A 65 8.40 -13.26 -6.87
C GLY A 65 8.37 -12.69 -5.44
N ALA A 66 8.18 -11.37 -5.27
CA ALA A 66 7.94 -10.79 -3.94
C ALA A 66 6.47 -10.92 -3.53
N ILE A 67 6.20 -11.11 -2.24
CA ILE A 67 4.86 -10.92 -1.68
C ILE A 67 4.76 -9.45 -1.29
N ALA A 68 3.80 -8.73 -1.87
CA ALA A 68 3.52 -7.35 -1.52
C ALA A 68 2.02 -7.03 -1.68
N GLY A 69 1.49 -6.19 -0.80
CA GLY A 69 0.09 -5.79 -0.84
C GLY A 69 -0.25 -4.69 0.16
N CYS A 70 -1.44 -4.11 0.03
CA CYS A 70 -1.99 -3.11 0.93
C CYS A 70 -3.45 -3.46 1.27
N PHE A 71 -3.78 -3.38 2.55
CA PHE A 71 -5.13 -3.53 3.06
C PHE A 71 -5.64 -2.17 3.53
N PHE A 72 -6.87 -1.83 3.19
CA PHE A 72 -7.50 -0.57 3.54
C PHE A 72 -8.71 -0.86 4.42
N THR A 73 -8.70 -0.30 5.62
CA THR A 73 -9.80 -0.41 6.58
C THR A 73 -10.26 0.98 7.00
N LYS A 74 -11.51 1.04 7.44
CA LYS A 74 -12.11 2.24 8.03
C LYS A 74 -12.90 1.85 9.26
N GLU A 75 -12.94 2.73 10.25
CA GLU A 75 -13.72 2.53 11.46
C GLU A 75 -14.52 3.79 11.75
N ALA A 76 -15.79 3.62 12.13
CA ALA A 76 -16.65 4.75 12.46
C ALA A 76 -16.14 5.46 13.73
N ALA A 77 -15.90 6.76 13.62
CA ALA A 77 -15.47 7.62 14.71
C ALA A 77 -16.66 8.37 15.36
N ASN A 78 -17.86 7.78 15.32
CA ASN A 78 -19.08 8.34 15.91
C ASN A 78 -19.37 9.80 15.49
N GLY A 79 -19.07 10.16 14.24
CA GLY A 79 -19.26 11.51 13.70
C GLY A 79 -18.24 12.55 14.17
N ALA A 80 -17.16 12.15 14.85
CA ALA A 80 -16.08 13.06 15.22
C ALA A 80 -15.45 13.69 13.97
N PRO A 81 -15.15 15.01 13.97
CA PRO A 81 -14.42 15.64 12.88
C PRO A 81 -13.05 15.01 12.68
N ALA A 82 -12.55 14.93 11.45
CA ALA A 82 -11.26 14.32 11.14
C ALA A 82 -10.11 14.88 12.01
N ALA A 83 -10.11 16.21 12.25
CA ALA A 83 -9.11 16.86 13.10
C ALA A 83 -9.12 16.34 14.55
N LEU A 84 -10.30 16.05 15.11
CA LEU A 84 -10.41 15.53 16.47
C LEU A 84 -9.95 14.07 16.53
N VAL A 85 -10.30 13.26 15.53
CA VAL A 85 -9.81 11.88 15.40
C VAL A 85 -8.28 11.87 15.36
N MET A 86 -7.68 12.71 14.53
CA MET A 86 -6.21 12.80 14.42
C MET A 86 -5.54 13.35 15.69
N GLN A 87 -6.21 14.24 16.45
CA GLN A 87 -5.70 14.73 17.74
C GLN A 87 -5.75 13.67 18.85
N SER A 88 -6.70 12.74 18.77
CA SER A 88 -6.83 11.62 19.72
C SER A 88 -5.84 10.48 19.46
N PHE A 89 -5.01 10.58 18.41
CA PHE A 89 -4.06 9.55 18.07
C PHE A 89 -2.92 9.44 19.09
N ASP A 90 -2.91 8.38 19.88
CA ASP A 90 -1.76 8.00 20.72
C ASP A 90 -0.88 6.99 19.98
N ALA A 91 0.24 7.49 19.44
CA ALA A 91 1.21 6.69 18.71
C ALA A 91 1.75 5.48 19.49
N ALA A 92 1.98 5.63 20.80
CA ALA A 92 2.55 4.57 21.62
C ALA A 92 1.49 3.51 21.95
N GLU A 93 0.26 3.93 22.22
CA GLU A 93 -0.85 3.01 22.43
C GLU A 93 -1.18 2.22 21.17
N ILE A 94 -1.36 2.90 20.03
CA ILE A 94 -1.66 2.25 18.76
C ILE A 94 -0.56 1.25 18.36
N ALA A 95 0.71 1.63 18.53
CA ALA A 95 1.82 0.71 18.24
C ALA A 95 1.79 -0.55 19.13
N ARG A 96 1.48 -0.41 20.43
CA ARG A 96 1.32 -1.56 21.34
C ARG A 96 0.16 -2.45 20.91
N THR A 97 -0.99 -1.87 20.61
CA THR A 97 -2.19 -2.60 20.20
C THR A 97 -1.95 -3.36 18.89
N GLN A 98 -1.29 -2.75 17.90
CA GLN A 98 -0.95 -3.41 16.65
C GLN A 98 0.06 -4.55 16.84
N VAL A 99 1.09 -4.37 17.66
CA VAL A 99 2.04 -5.45 17.98
C VAL A 99 1.33 -6.63 18.65
N ALA A 100 0.41 -6.37 19.58
CA ALA A 100 -0.38 -7.42 20.23
C ALA A 100 -1.30 -8.15 19.23
N ALA A 101 -2.01 -7.41 18.37
CA ALA A 101 -2.86 -7.99 17.34
C ALA A 101 -2.07 -8.85 16.35
N PHE A 102 -0.89 -8.39 15.92
CA PHE A 102 0.01 -9.17 15.07
C PHE A 102 0.53 -10.44 15.76
N ALA A 103 0.81 -10.38 17.06
CA ALA A 103 1.23 -11.55 17.82
C ALA A 103 0.11 -12.61 17.86
N GLU A 104 -1.12 -12.20 18.16
CA GLU A 104 -2.28 -13.09 18.17
C GLU A 104 -2.54 -13.70 16.77
N GLN A 105 -2.49 -12.89 15.73
CA GLN A 105 -2.67 -13.34 14.35
C GLN A 105 -1.59 -14.36 13.96
N LYS A 106 -0.33 -14.08 14.28
CA LYS A 106 0.80 -14.97 14.03
C LYS A 106 0.60 -16.30 14.72
N GLU A 107 0.28 -16.30 16.01
CA GLU A 107 0.02 -17.54 16.76
C GLU A 107 -1.16 -18.34 16.18
N ARG A 108 -2.21 -17.66 15.73
CA ARG A 108 -3.36 -18.30 15.09
C ARG A 108 -2.95 -18.99 13.79
N LEU A 109 -2.22 -18.30 12.92
CA LEU A 109 -1.73 -18.86 11.65
C LEU A 109 -0.77 -20.03 11.88
N GLU A 110 0.11 -19.92 12.86
CA GLU A 110 1.03 -21.01 13.22
C GLU A 110 0.27 -22.26 13.66
N ARG A 111 -0.81 -22.11 14.44
CA ARG A 111 -1.67 -23.24 14.83
C ARG A 111 -2.41 -23.82 13.63
N GLU A 112 -2.99 -22.98 12.78
CA GLU A 112 -3.80 -23.39 11.63
C GLU A 112 -2.97 -24.14 10.58
N PHE A 113 -1.74 -23.68 10.32
CA PHE A 113 -0.86 -24.23 9.28
C PHE A 113 0.30 -25.07 9.83
N ALA A 114 0.28 -25.45 11.11
CA ALA A 114 1.35 -26.20 11.79
C ALA A 114 1.78 -27.48 11.05
N GLY A 115 0.84 -28.13 10.34
CA GLY A 115 1.09 -29.39 9.62
C GLY A 115 1.43 -29.24 8.13
N VAL A 116 1.40 -28.02 7.59
CA VAL A 116 1.52 -27.77 6.13
C VAL A 116 2.71 -26.88 5.80
N VAL A 117 3.05 -25.95 6.70
CA VAL A 117 4.17 -25.02 6.53
C VAL A 117 5.33 -25.46 7.41
N ASP A 118 6.51 -25.61 6.82
CA ASP A 118 7.74 -25.76 7.58
C ASP A 118 8.14 -24.41 8.17
N TRP A 119 7.71 -24.17 9.40
CA TRP A 119 8.04 -22.97 10.14
C TRP A 119 9.52 -23.00 10.51
N ASN A 120 10.35 -22.39 9.67
CA ASN A 120 11.76 -22.21 9.99
C ASN A 120 11.92 -21.26 11.18
N LYS A 121 11.94 -21.82 12.39
CA LYS A 121 12.08 -21.07 13.65
C LYS A 121 13.39 -20.28 13.73
N ALA A 122 14.40 -20.62 12.92
CA ALA A 122 15.67 -19.90 12.91
C ALA A 122 15.56 -18.49 12.30
N VAL A 123 14.51 -18.21 11.53
CA VAL A 123 14.22 -16.88 10.96
C VAL A 123 12.94 -16.28 11.53
N ASP A 124 12.46 -16.81 12.65
CA ASP A 124 11.25 -16.34 13.30
C ASP A 124 11.48 -15.01 14.02
N VAL A 125 10.65 -14.02 13.70
CA VAL A 125 10.72 -12.66 14.21
C VAL A 125 9.40 -12.32 14.87
N ALA A 126 9.43 -12.14 16.19
CA ALA A 126 8.29 -11.63 16.94
C ALA A 126 7.88 -10.24 16.42
N PRO A 127 6.58 -9.91 16.40
CA PRO A 127 6.12 -8.59 15.98
C PRO A 127 6.76 -7.48 16.81
N ALA A 128 7.34 -6.50 16.12
CA ALA A 128 7.97 -5.35 16.76
C ALA A 128 7.84 -4.10 15.89
N VAL A 129 7.90 -2.94 16.55
CA VAL A 129 7.98 -1.64 15.89
C VAL A 129 9.37 -1.49 15.27
N ALA A 130 9.43 -1.33 13.95
CA ALA A 130 10.64 -1.03 13.21
C ALA A 130 10.86 0.49 13.10
N GLN A 131 9.78 1.25 12.91
CA GLN A 131 9.78 2.72 12.98
C GLN A 131 8.56 3.18 13.77
N PRO A 132 8.71 4.02 14.80
CA PRO A 132 7.58 4.54 15.55
C PRO A 132 6.72 5.44 14.66
N TYR A 133 5.45 5.58 15.03
CA TYR A 133 4.54 6.48 14.33
C TYR A 133 5.06 7.92 14.35
N ALA A 134 5.08 8.54 13.18
CA ALA A 134 5.38 9.96 13.01
C ALA A 134 4.42 10.60 12.01
N PRO A 135 4.06 11.89 12.20
CA PRO A 135 3.20 12.60 11.27
C PRO A 135 3.92 12.83 9.94
N ARG A 136 3.24 12.54 8.83
CA ARG A 136 3.72 12.81 7.46
C ARG A 136 2.57 13.33 6.61
N THR A 137 2.83 14.36 5.82
CA THR A 137 1.86 14.85 4.82
C THR A 137 2.11 14.16 3.49
N ILE A 138 1.09 13.46 2.97
CA ILE A 138 1.15 12.74 1.69
C ILE A 138 -0.02 13.25 0.84
N ALA A 139 0.27 13.81 -0.34
CA ALA A 139 -0.73 14.39 -1.25
C ALA A 139 -1.71 15.38 -0.58
N GLY A 140 -1.24 16.15 0.42
CA GLY A 140 -2.04 17.14 1.14
C GLY A 140 -2.86 16.59 2.31
N LEU A 141 -2.84 15.27 2.55
CA LEU A 141 -3.47 14.63 3.70
C LEU A 141 -2.43 14.37 4.79
N LEU A 142 -2.81 14.59 6.05
CA LEU A 142 -1.98 14.24 7.21
C LEU A 142 -2.17 12.77 7.55
N PHE A 143 -1.07 12.03 7.62
CA PHE A 143 -1.02 10.65 8.07
C PHE A 143 -0.14 10.52 9.31
N GLN A 144 -0.49 9.58 10.18
CA GLN A 144 0.45 8.99 11.14
C GLN A 144 1.03 7.74 10.47
N VAL A 145 2.36 7.69 10.32
CA VAL A 145 3.02 6.60 9.61
C VAL A 145 3.98 5.87 10.54
N GLY A 146 3.77 4.57 10.71
CA GLY A 146 4.62 3.68 11.50
C GLY A 146 5.02 2.46 10.69
N GLU A 147 6.09 1.80 11.08
CA GLU A 147 6.52 0.56 10.45
C GLU A 147 6.71 -0.56 11.47
N PHE A 148 6.38 -1.78 11.06
CA PHE A 148 6.48 -2.98 11.86
C PHE A 148 7.24 -4.06 11.11
N ARG A 149 7.78 -5.01 11.87
CA ARG A 149 8.49 -6.17 11.35
C ARG A 149 8.00 -7.40 12.10
N LEU A 150 7.66 -8.46 11.36
CA LEU A 150 7.34 -9.77 11.91
C LEU A 150 7.60 -10.87 10.87
N SER A 151 7.69 -12.11 11.35
CA SER A 151 7.63 -13.29 10.49
C SER A 151 6.21 -13.86 10.44
N MET A 152 5.75 -14.21 9.24
CA MET A 152 4.55 -15.02 9.02
C MET A 152 4.83 -16.04 7.91
N LEU A 153 4.31 -17.26 8.10
CA LEU A 153 4.44 -18.39 7.16
C LEU A 153 5.90 -18.64 6.70
N GLY A 154 6.85 -18.57 7.64
CA GLY A 154 8.28 -18.80 7.37
C GLY A 154 9.00 -17.67 6.63
N GLN A 155 8.36 -16.52 6.42
CA GLN A 155 8.96 -15.35 5.79
C GLN A 155 8.93 -14.14 6.71
N VAL A 156 10.02 -13.35 6.71
CA VAL A 156 10.04 -12.05 7.39
C VAL A 156 9.49 -10.99 6.45
N ALA A 157 8.50 -10.24 6.94
CA ALA A 157 7.88 -9.14 6.23
C ALA A 157 7.99 -7.84 7.04
N ARG A 158 7.99 -6.73 6.31
CA ARG A 158 7.88 -5.39 6.88
C ARG A 158 6.54 -4.80 6.47
N TYR A 159 5.93 -4.09 7.41
CA TYR A 159 4.60 -3.49 7.28
C TYR A 159 4.74 -1.99 7.46
N ALA A 160 4.16 -1.22 6.55
CA ALA A 160 3.94 0.21 6.68
C ALA A 160 2.47 0.43 7.04
N SER A 161 2.20 1.07 8.17
CA SER A 161 0.87 1.48 8.56
C SER A 161 0.72 2.98 8.38
N TYR A 162 -0.28 3.40 7.61
CA TYR A 162 -0.65 4.78 7.37
C TYR A 162 -2.04 5.00 7.95
N MET A 163 -2.16 5.90 8.92
CA MET A 163 -3.44 6.21 9.56
C MET A 163 -3.81 7.67 9.31
N THR A 164 -5.03 7.90 8.83
CA THR A 164 -5.61 9.23 8.62
C THR A 164 -7.07 9.23 9.06
N ALA A 165 -7.77 10.34 8.86
CA ALA A 165 -9.18 10.44 9.21
C ALA A 165 -9.96 11.18 8.13
N ALA A 166 -11.20 10.75 7.96
CA ALA A 166 -12.26 11.46 7.26
C ALA A 166 -13.32 11.88 8.30
N ASP A 167 -14.21 12.80 7.95
CA ASP A 167 -15.26 13.21 8.90
C ASP A 167 -16.12 11.99 9.28
N GLY A 168 -16.13 11.66 10.58
CA GLY A 168 -16.82 10.51 11.13
C GLY A 168 -16.13 9.16 10.97
N TYR A 169 -14.91 9.09 10.41
CA TYR A 169 -14.16 7.83 10.23
C TYR A 169 -12.66 7.96 10.49
N SER A 170 -12.06 6.95 11.11
CA SER A 170 -10.62 6.68 10.96
C SER A 170 -10.40 5.80 9.74
N ILE A 171 -9.27 6.01 9.05
CA ILE A 171 -8.86 5.20 7.88
C ILE A 171 -7.46 4.68 8.17
N ALA A 172 -7.27 3.36 8.07
CA ALA A 172 -5.98 2.73 8.20
C ALA A 172 -5.62 2.00 6.89
N ILE A 173 -4.38 2.18 6.45
CA ILE A 173 -3.82 1.50 5.29
C ILE A 173 -2.59 0.75 5.78
N VAL A 174 -2.61 -0.57 5.68
CA VAL A 174 -1.47 -1.41 6.06
C VAL A 174 -0.90 -2.06 4.82
N CYS A 175 0.24 -1.55 4.37
CA CYS A 175 1.00 -2.12 3.27
C CYS A 175 2.09 -3.05 3.80
N HIS A 176 2.41 -4.10 3.06
CA HIS A 176 3.44 -5.05 3.46
C HIS A 176 4.24 -5.53 2.26
N ALA A 177 5.49 -5.89 2.50
CA ALA A 177 6.30 -6.67 1.58
C ALA A 177 7.29 -7.57 2.32
N SER A 178 7.82 -8.58 1.64
CA SER A 178 8.97 -9.33 2.14
C SER A 178 10.13 -8.39 2.50
N GLU A 179 10.86 -8.70 3.58
CA GLU A 179 11.86 -7.79 4.14
C GLU A 179 12.92 -7.35 3.11
N ASN A 180 13.37 -8.27 2.27
CA ASN A 180 14.36 -8.02 1.22
C ASN A 180 13.83 -7.15 0.05
N ALA A 181 12.52 -7.03 -0.10
CA ALA A 181 11.88 -6.30 -1.19
C ALA A 181 11.22 -4.99 -0.71
N TYR A 182 11.10 -4.79 0.60
CA TYR A 182 10.36 -3.69 1.20
C TYR A 182 10.83 -2.31 0.73
N GLU A 183 12.14 -2.06 0.74
CA GLU A 183 12.70 -0.76 0.34
C GLU A 183 12.39 -0.42 -1.13
N ARG A 184 12.31 -1.43 -1.99
CA ARG A 184 11.92 -1.29 -3.41
C ARG A 184 10.42 -1.08 -3.59
N TRP A 185 9.59 -1.65 -2.71
CA TRP A 185 8.13 -1.54 -2.77
C TRP A 185 7.57 -0.29 -2.08
N ARG A 186 8.28 0.26 -1.09
CA ARG A 186 7.84 1.44 -0.34
C ARG A 186 7.41 2.62 -1.23
N PRO A 187 8.13 3.00 -2.31
CA PRO A 187 7.65 4.07 -3.19
C PRO A 187 6.30 3.77 -3.86
N ARG A 188 6.00 2.50 -4.14
CA ARG A 188 4.70 2.09 -4.71
C ARG A 188 3.59 2.12 -3.67
N PHE A 189 3.88 1.77 -2.42
CA PHE A 189 2.94 1.95 -1.31
C PHE A 189 2.62 3.44 -1.10
N GLU A 190 3.65 4.29 -1.06
CA GLU A 190 3.46 5.74 -0.93
C GLU A 190 2.68 6.32 -2.11
N ALA A 191 2.86 5.80 -3.33
CA ALA A 191 2.07 6.18 -4.50
C ALA A 191 0.58 5.79 -4.37
N LEU A 192 0.27 4.60 -3.85
CA LEU A 192 -1.10 4.19 -3.55
C LEU A 192 -1.72 5.13 -2.50
N VAL A 193 -1.02 5.38 -1.39
CA VAL A 193 -1.50 6.27 -0.32
C VAL A 193 -1.72 7.69 -0.85
N ALA A 194 -0.82 8.19 -1.71
CA ALA A 194 -0.96 9.50 -2.36
C ALA A 194 -2.15 9.59 -3.34
N ALA A 195 -2.61 8.45 -3.87
CA ALA A 195 -3.78 8.37 -4.73
C ALA A 195 -5.10 8.34 -3.94
N LEU A 196 -5.05 8.19 -2.60
CA LEU A 196 -6.23 8.26 -1.76
C LEU A 196 -6.90 9.63 -1.88
N ARG A 197 -8.22 9.62 -1.99
CA ARG A 197 -9.07 10.80 -1.94
C ARG A 197 -10.14 10.57 -0.89
N ILE A 198 -10.10 11.36 0.17
CA ILE A 198 -11.15 11.38 1.19
C ILE A 198 -12.32 12.17 0.62
N ALA A 199 -13.52 11.61 0.67
CA ALA A 199 -14.69 12.36 0.27
C ALA A 199 -14.90 13.53 1.25
N GLY A 200 -15.32 14.67 0.73
CA GLY A 200 -15.83 15.76 1.58
C GLY A 200 -17.02 15.26 2.44
N PRO A 201 -17.43 16.02 3.46
CA PRO A 201 -18.37 15.58 4.48
C PRO A 201 -19.58 14.85 3.87
N VAL A 202 -19.72 13.57 4.21
CA VAL A 202 -20.88 12.76 3.83
C VAL A 202 -22.07 13.33 4.61
N PRO A 203 -23.14 13.81 3.96
CA PRO A 203 -24.33 14.24 4.67
C PRO A 203 -24.83 13.07 5.51
N ALA A 204 -25.08 13.29 6.80
CA ALA A 204 -25.66 12.27 7.66
C ALA A 204 -26.91 11.68 6.98
N PRO A 205 -27.09 10.34 6.99
CA PRO A 205 -28.33 9.74 6.51
C PRO A 205 -29.49 10.36 7.30
N ARG A 206 -30.42 10.98 6.58
CA ARG A 206 -31.63 11.58 7.15
C ARG A 206 -32.58 10.53 7.66
#